data_AF-A0A379IRK2-F1
#
_entry.id   AF-A0A379IRK2-F1
#
_cell.length_a   1.000
_cell.length_b   1.000
_cell.length_c   1.000
_cell.angle_alpha   90.00
_cell.angle_beta   90.00
_cell.angle_gamma   90.00
#
_symmetry.space_group_name_H-M   'P 1'
#
loop_
_entity.id
_entity.type
_entity.pdbx_description
1 polymer ?
#
loop_
_entity_poly.entity_id
_entity_poly.type
_entity_poly.pdbx_seq_one_letter_code
_entity_poly.pdbx_strand_id
1 'polypeptide(L)'
;MPNELNTWMEWLKHQPQLLTFTATLGLIIAAWLSNWIVKRILVRAIYRVVGATALGRHGQIKESGIIKRLSNIVPALVLSSGVVLVPGLPAAVVEVTRNVCGAFVVLTIALAIGALLDILNTLYQRRPNAHLKPIKGYLQVIKIAIFAIATILMVAALIDRSPLILLSGLGAMAAVLMLIFQDTLLSLVASVQISSSDIIRVGDWVEMPQLNADGDVIDIALHTVKVQNWDKTITTIPTKRFITDPFKNWRGMQESGGRRIKRALYLDQTSVHFLSDEEIARLRRFMLLDEYLDRKDQELQDWNTKLAEYGKDPVNTRRITNIGSFRAYVEHYLRHNPNIHQNMTLLVRQLSPTADGLPLEIYCFTNTVAWNAYEGIQSDIFDHLLAILPEFGLRVFQHPSGADMRELRPNLVAHDPA
;
A
#
# COMPACT_ATOMS: atom_id res chain seq x y z
N MET A 1 64.45 36.13 42.95
CA MET A 1 63.31 35.18 42.92
C MET A 1 63.39 34.12 41.80
N PRO A 2 63.98 34.34 40.60
CA PRO A 2 64.09 33.27 39.59
C PRO A 2 65.06 32.12 39.96
N ASN A 3 66.13 32.41 40.68
CA ASN A 3 67.17 31.43 41.00
C ASN A 3 66.74 30.36 42.01
N GLU A 4 65.85 30.70 42.96
CA GLU A 4 65.37 29.71 43.93
C GLU A 4 64.37 28.73 43.31
N LEU A 5 63.45 29.22 42.47
CA LEU A 5 62.52 28.34 41.75
C LEU A 5 63.26 27.32 40.87
N ASN A 6 64.36 27.74 40.22
CA ASN A 6 65.18 26.84 39.41
C ASN A 6 65.93 25.80 40.25
N THR A 7 66.49 26.16 41.40
CA THR A 7 67.16 25.18 42.29
C THR A 7 66.18 24.20 42.92
N TRP A 8 64.98 24.64 43.32
CA TRP A 8 63.92 23.75 43.79
C TRP A 8 63.45 22.77 42.71
N MET A 9 63.36 23.24 41.46
CA MET A 9 62.93 22.43 40.32
C MET A 9 64.00 21.42 39.88
N GLU A 10 65.30 21.74 40.05
CA GLU A 10 66.41 20.77 39.87
C GLU A 10 66.46 19.70 40.98
N TRP A 11 66.20 20.08 42.23
CA TRP A 11 66.10 19.14 43.35
C TRP A 11 64.91 18.18 43.19
N LEU A 12 63.75 18.68 42.75
CA LEU A 12 62.56 17.88 42.45
C LEU A 12 62.79 16.87 41.31
N LYS A 13 63.60 17.21 40.30
CA LYS A 13 63.98 16.28 39.23
C LYS A 13 64.79 15.07 39.72
N HIS A 14 65.50 15.20 40.85
CA HIS A 14 66.26 14.10 41.45
C HIS A 14 65.37 13.14 42.28
N GLN A 15 64.11 13.49 42.55
CA GLN A 15 63.15 12.68 43.29
C GLN A 15 61.90 12.41 42.44
N PRO A 16 61.93 11.42 41.53
CA PRO A 16 60.88 11.23 40.52
C PRO A 16 59.48 10.99 41.11
N GLN A 17 59.36 10.33 42.27
CA GLN A 17 58.07 10.11 42.94
C GLN A 17 57.45 11.40 43.50
N LEU A 18 58.27 12.29 44.07
CA LEU A 18 57.82 13.59 44.58
C LEU A 18 57.42 14.54 43.44
N LEU A 19 58.12 14.47 42.30
CA LEU A 19 57.78 15.22 41.09
C LEU A 19 56.41 14.79 40.53
N THR A 20 56.16 13.48 40.42
CA THR A 20 54.85 12.96 39.97
C THR A 20 53.73 13.37 40.92
N PHE A 21 53.95 13.28 42.23
CA PHE A 21 52.95 13.65 43.23
C PHE A 21 52.59 15.15 43.18
N THR A 22 53.61 16.01 43.14
CA THR A 22 53.43 17.47 43.07
C THR A 22 52.77 17.91 41.76
N ALA A 23 53.15 17.32 40.62
CA ALA A 23 52.51 17.59 39.33
C ALA A 23 51.06 17.09 39.27
N THR A 24 50.75 15.92 39.82
CA THR A 24 49.36 15.40 39.91
C THR A 24 48.50 16.28 40.80
N LEU A 25 49.02 16.70 41.96
CA LEU A 25 48.33 17.62 42.86
C LEU A 25 48.07 18.98 42.18
N GLY A 26 49.07 19.50 41.47
CA GLY A 26 48.94 20.71 40.65
C GLY A 26 47.84 20.60 39.59
N LEU A 27 47.75 19.46 38.91
CA LEU A 27 46.70 19.20 37.92
C LEU A 27 45.29 19.15 38.54
N ILE A 28 45.13 18.50 39.70
CA ILE A 28 43.86 18.46 40.41
C ILE A 28 43.45 19.86 40.87
N ILE A 29 44.40 20.65 41.39
CA ILE A 29 44.16 22.05 41.78
C ILE A 29 43.76 22.88 40.55
N ALA A 30 44.43 22.71 39.41
CA ALA A 30 44.09 23.41 38.18
C ALA A 30 42.69 23.03 37.66
N ALA A 31 42.32 21.75 37.70
CA ALA A 31 40.98 21.29 37.35
C ALA A 31 39.92 21.85 38.32
N TRP A 32 40.20 21.86 39.63
CA TRP A 32 39.31 22.45 40.63
C TRP A 32 39.15 23.97 40.44
N LEU A 33 40.26 24.68 40.22
CA LEU A 33 40.27 26.12 40.01
C LEU A 33 39.54 26.49 38.72
N SER A 34 39.77 25.76 37.62
CA SER A 34 39.04 25.96 36.36
C SER A 34 37.53 25.75 36.54
N ASN A 35 37.11 24.69 37.24
CA ASN A 35 35.70 24.46 37.57
C ASN A 35 35.10 25.62 38.40
N TRP A 36 35.84 26.13 39.38
CA TRP A 36 35.42 27.26 40.20
C TRP A 36 35.30 28.55 39.38
N ILE A 37 36.31 28.88 38.57
CA ILE A 37 36.34 30.05 37.69
C ILE A 37 35.16 29.99 36.71
N VAL A 38 34.95 28.86 36.04
CA VAL A 38 33.87 28.71 35.05
C VAL A 38 32.50 28.85 35.72
N LYS A 39 32.29 28.22 36.88
CA LYS A 39 31.01 28.34 37.61
C LYS A 39 30.78 29.74 38.20
N ARG A 40 31.84 30.44 38.60
CA ARG A 40 31.72 31.78 39.20
C ARG A 40 31.62 32.88 38.14
N ILE A 41 32.32 32.76 37.03
CA ILE A 41 32.42 33.79 35.99
C ILE A 41 31.54 33.43 34.80
N LEU A 42 31.84 32.32 34.09
CA LEU A 42 31.21 31.97 32.82
C LEU A 42 29.73 31.66 32.98
N VAL A 43 29.35 30.85 33.98
CA VAL A 43 27.95 30.51 34.25
C VAL A 43 27.15 31.76 34.65
N ARG A 44 27.70 32.64 35.51
CA ARG A 44 27.02 33.88 35.91
C ARG A 44 26.88 34.87 34.75
N ALA A 45 27.92 35.00 33.92
CA ALA A 45 27.91 35.85 32.74
C ALA A 45 26.86 35.38 31.72
N ILE A 46 26.82 34.08 31.42
CA ILE A 46 25.83 33.51 30.49
C ILE A 46 24.42 33.70 31.04
N TYR A 47 24.17 33.43 32.34
CA TYR A 47 22.85 33.68 32.92
C TYR A 47 22.44 35.16 32.86
N ARG A 48 23.39 36.10 33.01
CA ARG A 48 23.12 37.54 32.91
C ARG A 48 22.73 37.94 31.47
N VAL A 49 23.46 37.43 30.48
CA VAL A 49 23.19 37.70 29.04
C VAL A 49 21.88 37.04 28.62
N VAL A 50 21.69 35.77 28.96
CA VAL A 50 20.46 35.03 28.63
C VAL A 50 19.25 35.64 29.32
N GLY A 51 19.38 36.11 30.57
CA GLY A 51 18.32 36.79 31.31
C GLY A 51 17.80 38.06 30.63
N ALA A 52 18.61 38.72 29.78
CA ALA A 52 18.19 39.87 28.99
C ALA A 52 17.32 39.49 27.77
N THR A 53 17.35 38.22 27.34
CA THR A 53 16.57 37.71 26.19
C THR A 53 15.18 37.25 26.61
N ALA A 54 14.22 37.19 25.66
CA ALA A 54 12.87 36.68 25.89
C ALA A 54 12.86 35.23 26.42
N LEU A 55 13.89 34.44 26.08
CA LEU A 55 14.12 33.07 26.55
C LEU A 55 14.53 32.98 28.03
N GLY A 56 15.30 33.95 28.54
CA GLY A 56 15.78 33.95 29.92
C GLY A 56 14.81 34.55 30.94
N ARG A 57 13.90 35.44 30.51
CA ARG A 57 12.90 36.07 31.39
C ARG A 57 11.94 35.08 32.04
N HIS A 58 11.72 33.92 31.43
CA HIS A 58 10.84 32.87 31.93
C HIS A 58 11.55 31.76 32.70
N GLY A 59 12.84 31.91 33.06
CA GLY A 59 13.55 31.00 33.97
C GLY A 59 13.91 29.61 33.43
N GLN A 60 13.36 29.19 32.28
CA GLN A 60 13.51 27.83 31.73
C GLN A 60 14.96 27.38 31.49
N ILE A 61 15.85 28.29 31.10
CA ILE A 61 17.28 27.98 30.90
C ILE A 61 18.01 27.76 32.24
N LYS A 62 17.52 28.36 33.32
CA LYS A 62 18.07 28.16 34.67
C LYS A 62 17.62 26.83 35.25
N GLU A 63 16.37 26.44 35.01
CA GLU A 63 15.78 25.17 35.46
C GLU A 63 16.33 23.95 34.71
N SER A 64 16.62 24.07 33.41
CA SER A 64 17.15 22.97 32.59
C SER A 64 18.59 22.55 32.96
N GLY A 65 19.32 23.38 33.70
CA GLY A 65 20.69 23.10 34.13
C GLY A 65 21.72 22.99 33.00
N ILE A 66 21.39 23.35 31.76
CA ILE A 66 22.26 23.21 30.57
C ILE A 66 23.62 23.88 30.80
N ILE A 67 23.60 25.14 31.23
CA ILE A 67 24.81 25.95 31.44
C ILE A 67 25.69 25.34 32.55
N LYS A 68 25.07 24.81 33.61
CA LYS A 68 25.79 24.12 34.69
C LYS A 68 26.41 22.81 34.20
N ARG A 69 25.72 22.05 33.34
CA ARG A 69 26.25 20.82 32.74
C ARG A 69 27.45 21.14 31.84
N LEU A 70 27.29 22.06 30.88
CA LEU A 70 28.37 22.48 29.98
C LEU A 70 29.59 23.05 30.73
N SER A 71 29.39 23.71 31.88
CA SER A 71 30.51 24.20 32.70
C SER A 71 31.44 23.09 33.22
N ASN A 72 30.95 21.85 33.34
CA ASN A 72 31.76 20.72 33.76
C ASN A 72 32.67 20.17 32.62
N ILE A 73 32.50 20.63 31.37
CA ILE A 73 33.38 20.23 30.25
C ILE A 73 34.79 20.81 30.45
N VAL A 74 34.90 22.06 30.89
CA VAL A 74 36.18 22.74 31.07
C VAL A 74 37.14 21.99 32.00
N PRO A 75 36.76 21.60 33.24
CA PRO A 75 37.67 20.83 34.09
C PRO A 75 38.00 19.46 33.51
N ALA A 76 37.09 18.81 32.79
CA ALA A 76 37.38 17.54 32.10
C ALA A 76 38.43 17.72 30.99
N LEU A 77 38.37 18.81 30.23
CA LEU A 77 39.39 19.15 29.23
C LEU A 77 40.75 19.47 29.88
N VAL A 78 40.75 20.17 31.03
CA VAL A 78 41.97 20.45 31.79
C VAL A 78 42.62 19.15 32.27
N LEU A 79 41.83 18.21 32.80
CA LEU A 79 42.33 16.89 33.20
C LEU A 79 42.86 16.09 32.00
N SER A 80 42.10 16.02 30.91
CA SER A 80 42.46 15.28 29.69
C SER A 80 43.74 15.79 29.02
N SER A 81 43.92 17.11 28.96
CA SER A 81 45.11 17.72 28.36
C SER A 81 46.30 17.74 29.33
N GLY A 82 46.05 18.01 30.60
CA GLY A 82 47.08 18.18 31.61
C GLY A 82 47.68 16.88 32.15
N VAL A 83 46.96 15.75 32.06
CA VAL A 83 47.48 14.44 32.52
C VAL A 83 48.74 13.99 31.76
N VAL A 84 48.94 14.45 30.52
CA VAL A 84 50.17 14.18 29.74
C VAL A 84 51.38 14.96 30.24
N LEU A 85 51.16 16.08 30.92
CA LEU A 85 52.24 16.91 31.45
C LEU A 85 52.76 16.40 32.80
N VAL A 86 52.13 15.37 33.39
CA VAL A 86 52.54 14.81 34.67
C VAL A 86 53.63 13.75 34.44
N PRO A 87 54.90 14.00 34.81
CA PRO A 87 55.98 13.05 34.62
C PRO A 87 55.84 11.84 35.54
N GLY A 88 56.22 10.65 35.07
CA GLY A 88 56.26 9.41 35.87
C GLY A 88 54.92 8.70 36.06
N LEU A 89 53.83 9.16 35.45
CA LEU A 89 52.58 8.40 35.41
C LEU A 89 52.67 7.20 34.46
N PRO A 90 52.11 6.03 34.82
CA PRO A 90 51.97 4.91 33.89
C PRO A 90 51.13 5.34 32.67
N ALA A 91 51.56 4.95 31.47
CA ALA A 91 50.86 5.30 30.22
C ALA A 91 49.36 4.90 30.24
N ALA A 92 49.05 3.75 30.85
CA ALA A 92 47.67 3.29 31.02
C ALA A 92 46.80 4.27 31.84
N VAL A 93 47.35 4.92 32.87
CA VAL A 93 46.60 5.89 33.69
C VAL A 93 46.30 7.17 32.88
N VAL A 94 47.26 7.61 32.08
CA VAL A 94 47.12 8.77 31.19
C VAL A 94 46.03 8.52 30.15
N GLU A 95 46.07 7.35 29.51
CA GLU A 95 45.11 6.93 28.50
C GLU A 95 43.69 6.78 29.07
N VAL A 96 43.53 6.05 30.17
CA VAL A 96 42.23 5.88 30.85
C VAL A 96 41.66 7.24 31.27
N THR A 97 42.49 8.14 31.80
CA THR A 97 42.03 9.47 32.21
C THR A 97 41.50 10.27 31.01
N ARG A 98 42.21 10.25 29.88
CA ARG A 98 41.77 10.89 28.63
C ARG A 98 40.48 10.31 28.10
N ASN A 99 40.40 8.99 28.03
CA ASN A 99 39.26 8.25 27.50
C ASN A 99 37.99 8.51 28.32
N VAL A 100 38.11 8.46 29.66
CA VAL A 100 37.00 8.76 30.59
C VAL A 100 36.59 10.23 30.50
N CYS A 101 37.54 11.17 30.44
CA CYS A 101 37.23 12.59 30.27
C CYS A 101 36.52 12.86 28.93
N GLY A 102 36.99 12.24 27.84
CA GLY A 102 36.37 12.34 26.52
C GLY A 102 34.94 11.82 26.51
N ALA A 103 34.71 10.62 27.04
CA ALA A 103 33.37 10.04 27.18
C ALA A 103 32.45 10.92 28.04
N PHE A 104 32.96 11.49 29.14
CA PHE A 104 32.23 12.42 29.98
C PHE A 104 31.83 13.70 29.25
N VAL A 105 32.74 14.27 28.44
CA VAL A 105 32.45 15.46 27.61
C VAL A 105 31.34 15.16 26.60
N VAL A 106 31.44 14.03 25.88
CA VAL A 106 30.41 13.59 24.92
C VAL A 106 29.04 13.46 25.61
N LEU A 107 28.96 12.77 26.75
CA LEU A 107 27.72 12.61 27.52
C LEU A 107 27.15 13.97 27.95
N THR A 108 28.01 14.86 28.42
CA THR A 108 27.60 16.20 28.88
C THR A 108 27.02 17.03 27.74
N ILE A 109 27.60 16.95 26.55
CA ILE A 109 27.09 17.60 25.33
C ILE A 109 25.73 17.00 24.95
N ALA A 110 25.59 15.67 24.91
CA ALA A 110 24.34 15.00 24.58
C ALA A 110 23.19 15.39 25.54
N LEU A 111 23.48 15.40 26.84
CA LEU A 111 22.54 15.85 27.87
C LEU A 111 22.17 17.34 27.74
N ALA A 112 23.11 18.18 27.31
CA ALA A 112 22.86 19.61 27.07
C ALA A 112 21.95 19.81 25.84
N ILE A 113 22.20 19.10 24.74
CA ILE A 113 21.35 19.16 23.54
C ILE A 113 19.95 18.59 23.86
N GLY A 114 19.87 17.48 24.58
CA GLY A 114 18.58 16.91 24.99
C GLY A 114 17.73 17.89 25.81
N ALA A 115 18.35 18.60 26.76
CA ALA A 115 17.68 19.63 27.53
C ALA A 115 17.33 20.88 26.68
N LEU A 116 18.14 21.24 25.68
CA LEU A 116 17.80 22.29 24.73
C LEU A 116 16.55 21.93 23.92
N LEU A 117 16.43 20.68 23.46
CA LEU A 117 15.24 20.19 22.75
C LEU A 117 13.98 20.23 23.64
N ASP A 118 14.10 20.00 24.95
CA ASP A 118 12.99 20.17 25.89
C ASP A 118 12.52 21.62 26.00
N ILE A 119 13.47 22.55 26.06
CA ILE A 119 13.16 23.98 26.06
C ILE A 119 12.43 24.36 24.76
N LEU A 120 12.94 23.91 23.60
CA LEU A 120 12.31 24.16 22.31
C LEU A 120 10.89 23.60 22.24
N ASN A 121 10.67 22.38 22.73
CA ASN A 121 9.32 21.81 22.83
C ASN A 121 8.39 22.67 23.69
N THR A 122 8.89 23.09 24.86
CA THR A 122 8.09 23.89 25.82
C THR A 122 7.73 25.25 25.23
N LEU A 123 8.64 25.88 24.48
CA LEU A 123 8.37 27.14 23.78
C LEU A 123 7.39 26.96 22.63
N TYR A 124 7.49 25.86 21.88
CA TYR A 124 6.55 25.54 20.82
C TYR A 124 5.13 25.35 21.38
N GLN A 125 4.99 24.60 22.48
CA GLN A 125 3.70 24.33 23.12
C GLN A 125 2.99 25.56 23.67
N ARG A 126 3.69 26.69 23.84
CA ARG A 126 3.08 27.97 24.24
C ARG A 126 2.36 28.70 23.10
N ARG A 127 2.52 28.26 21.84
CA ARG A 127 1.83 28.90 20.71
C ARG A 127 0.36 28.51 20.67
N PRO A 128 -0.57 29.42 20.31
CA PRO A 128 -2.01 29.15 20.30
C PRO A 128 -2.42 27.92 19.47
N ASN A 129 -1.70 27.67 18.37
CA ASN A 129 -2.01 26.60 17.42
C ASN A 129 -1.21 25.30 17.66
N ALA A 130 -0.45 25.20 18.76
CA ALA A 130 0.46 24.07 18.99
C ALA A 130 -0.26 22.72 19.18
N HIS A 131 -1.49 22.74 19.69
CA HIS A 131 -2.31 21.53 19.87
C HIS A 131 -2.71 20.87 18.55
N LEU A 132 -2.81 21.66 17.47
CA LEU A 132 -3.17 21.15 16.14
C LEU A 132 -2.00 20.45 15.44
N LYS A 133 -0.76 20.72 15.87
CA LYS A 133 0.47 20.18 15.24
C LYS A 133 1.51 19.80 16.31
N PRO A 134 1.30 18.72 17.09
CA PRO A 134 2.22 18.33 18.14
C PRO A 134 3.59 17.90 17.59
N ILE A 135 4.68 18.57 18.01
CA ILE A 135 6.04 18.24 17.57
C ILE A 135 6.80 17.31 18.51
N LYS A 136 6.21 16.96 19.66
CA LYS A 136 6.89 16.18 20.73
C LYS A 136 7.45 14.86 20.21
N GLY A 137 6.68 14.14 19.37
CA GLY A 137 7.12 12.88 18.77
C GLY A 137 8.39 13.02 17.94
N TYR A 138 8.46 14.03 17.06
CA TYR A 138 9.65 14.30 16.24
C TYR A 138 10.87 14.66 17.09
N LEU A 139 10.69 15.51 18.11
CA LEU A 139 11.78 15.86 19.03
C LEU A 139 12.27 14.65 19.84
N GLN A 140 11.38 13.72 20.18
CA GLN A 140 11.74 12.47 20.85
C GLN A 140 12.56 11.55 19.94
N VAL A 141 12.21 11.43 18.66
CA VAL A 141 13.02 10.69 17.67
C VAL A 141 14.42 11.31 17.53
N ILE A 142 14.52 12.64 17.44
CA ILE A 142 15.81 13.35 17.38
C ILE A 142 16.64 13.10 18.64
N LYS A 143 16.01 13.12 19.83
CA LYS A 143 16.69 12.79 21.10
C LYS A 143 17.25 11.37 21.09
N ILE A 144 16.46 10.39 20.67
CA ILE A 144 16.90 8.99 20.57
C ILE A 144 18.13 8.91 19.67
N ALA A 145 18.12 9.56 18.51
CA ALA A 145 19.27 9.60 17.60
C ALA A 145 20.52 10.24 18.24
N ILE A 146 20.37 11.38 18.94
CA ILE A 146 21.48 12.05 19.63
C ILE A 146 22.09 11.14 20.70
N PHE A 147 21.27 10.51 21.54
CA PHE A 147 21.77 9.62 22.58
C PHE A 147 22.42 8.37 21.98
N ALA A 148 21.88 7.79 20.91
CA ALA A 148 22.52 6.68 20.22
C ALA A 148 23.91 7.05 19.68
N ILE A 149 24.03 8.21 19.01
CA ILE A 149 25.32 8.73 18.52
C ILE A 149 26.27 8.98 19.69
N ALA A 150 25.78 9.59 20.78
CA ALA A 150 26.58 9.86 21.96
C ALA A 150 27.11 8.56 22.59
N THR A 151 26.29 7.51 22.69
CA THR A 151 26.72 6.19 23.16
C THR A 151 27.83 5.62 22.29
N ILE A 152 27.70 5.70 20.96
CA ILE A 152 28.76 5.24 20.03
C ILE A 152 30.05 6.03 20.24
N LEU A 153 29.97 7.37 20.33
CA LEU A 153 31.11 8.24 20.57
C LEU A 153 31.77 7.99 21.95
N MET A 154 30.98 7.69 22.97
CA MET A 154 31.49 7.34 24.30
C MET A 154 32.25 6.01 24.27
N VAL A 155 31.68 4.98 23.65
CA VAL A 155 32.35 3.67 23.51
C VAL A 155 33.63 3.82 22.67
N ALA A 156 33.59 4.60 21.59
CA ALA A 156 34.75 4.93 20.77
C ALA A 156 35.87 5.60 21.60
N ALA A 157 35.50 6.59 22.43
CA ALA A 157 36.44 7.27 23.32
C ALA A 157 36.99 6.34 24.41
N LEU A 158 36.20 5.40 24.94
CA LEU A 158 36.64 4.48 25.99
C LEU A 158 37.61 3.41 25.49
N ILE A 159 37.39 2.89 24.27
CA ILE A 159 38.19 1.82 23.65
C ILE A 159 39.36 2.39 22.82
N ASP A 160 39.49 3.73 22.76
CA ASP A 160 40.47 4.45 21.92
C ASP A 160 40.43 4.00 20.44
N ARG A 161 39.21 3.90 19.89
CA ARG A 161 38.97 3.54 18.48
C ARG A 161 38.20 4.63 17.77
N SER A 162 38.40 4.75 16.47
CA SER A 162 37.68 5.75 15.70
C SER A 162 36.17 5.42 15.70
N PRO A 163 35.28 6.41 15.91
CA PRO A 163 33.84 6.19 15.86
C PRO A 163 33.36 5.60 14.53
N LEU A 164 34.08 5.90 13.44
CA LEU A 164 33.79 5.40 12.11
C LEU A 164 33.94 3.87 12.00
N ILE A 165 34.88 3.26 12.72
CA ILE A 165 35.05 1.79 12.74
C ILE A 165 33.89 1.11 13.46
N LEU A 166 33.42 1.69 14.57
CA LEU A 166 32.26 1.16 15.28
C LEU A 166 30.98 1.33 14.46
N LEU A 167 30.82 2.50 13.83
CA LEU A 167 29.66 2.79 12.99
C LEU A 167 29.65 1.92 11.73
N SER A 168 30.80 1.64 11.13
CA SER A 168 30.87 0.74 9.96
C SER A 168 30.54 -0.70 10.33
N GLY A 169 31.02 -1.20 11.46
CA GLY A 169 30.66 -2.53 11.96
C GLY A 169 29.17 -2.64 12.30
N LEU A 170 28.62 -1.67 13.02
CA LEU A 170 27.20 -1.63 13.37
C LEU A 170 26.31 -1.48 12.12
N GLY A 171 26.73 -0.65 11.17
CA GLY A 171 26.04 -0.42 9.90
C GLY A 171 26.05 -1.66 9.00
N ALA A 172 27.19 -2.34 8.89
CA ALA A 172 27.30 -3.60 8.15
C ALA A 172 26.40 -4.67 8.77
N MET A 173 26.41 -4.81 10.10
CA MET A 173 25.52 -5.74 10.81
C MET A 173 24.04 -5.38 10.61
N ALA A 174 23.68 -4.09 10.69
CA ALA A 174 22.32 -3.63 10.47
C ALA A 174 21.85 -3.88 9.02
N ALA A 175 22.73 -3.68 8.03
CA ALA A 175 22.42 -3.97 6.62
C ALA A 175 22.21 -5.47 6.38
N VAL A 176 23.05 -6.33 6.96
CA VAL A 176 22.88 -7.79 6.90
C VAL A 176 21.59 -8.22 7.58
N LEU A 177 21.30 -7.69 8.77
CA LEU A 177 20.03 -7.97 9.46
C LEU A 177 18.83 -7.50 8.64
N MET A 178 18.90 -6.31 8.05
CA MET A 178 17.85 -5.80 7.18
C MET A 178 17.62 -6.70 5.97
N LEU A 179 18.69 -7.20 5.35
CA LEU A 179 18.61 -8.11 4.21
C LEU A 179 18.01 -9.46 4.61
N ILE A 180 18.39 -10.01 5.77
CA ILE A 180 17.84 -11.28 6.29
C ILE A 180 16.36 -11.14 6.64
N PHE A 181 15.97 -10.02 7.26
CA PHE A 181 14.60 -9.80 7.76
C PHE A 181 13.72 -8.99 6.81
N GLN A 182 14.17 -8.70 5.59
CA GLN A 182 13.44 -7.85 4.65
C GLN A 182 12.02 -8.34 4.40
N ASP A 183 11.86 -9.62 4.06
CA ASP A 183 10.56 -10.21 3.76
C ASP A 183 9.65 -10.30 5.00
N THR A 184 10.23 -10.51 6.18
CA THR A 184 9.48 -10.54 7.45
C THR A 184 8.93 -9.14 7.79
N LEU A 185 9.75 -8.09 7.64
CA LEU A 185 9.34 -6.71 7.87
C LEU A 185 8.25 -6.29 6.87
N LEU A 186 8.42 -6.62 5.59
CA LEU A 186 7.41 -6.35 4.55
C LEU A 186 6.09 -7.08 4.82
N SER A 187 6.15 -8.35 5.25
CA SER A 187 4.94 -9.13 5.56
C SER A 187 4.21 -8.58 6.79
N LEU A 188 4.94 -8.10 7.80
CA LEU A 188 4.36 -7.44 8.97
C LEU A 188 3.65 -6.14 8.57
N VAL A 189 4.31 -5.29 7.79
CA VAL A 189 3.72 -4.02 7.31
C VAL A 189 2.48 -4.31 6.44
N ALA A 190 2.55 -5.30 5.55
CA ALA A 190 1.42 -5.72 4.72
C ALA A 190 0.23 -6.17 5.58
N SER A 191 0.45 -6.91 6.66
CA SER A 191 -0.61 -7.36 7.57
C SER A 191 -1.32 -6.20 8.27
N VAL A 192 -0.54 -5.24 8.80
CA VAL A 192 -1.10 -4.03 9.41
C VAL A 192 -1.92 -3.24 8.38
N GLN A 193 -1.43 -3.14 7.15
CA GLN A 193 -2.13 -2.44 6.07
C GLN A 193 -3.42 -3.16 5.65
N ILE A 194 -3.42 -4.49 5.53
CA ILE A 194 -4.62 -5.29 5.23
C ILE A 194 -5.67 -5.09 6.32
N SER A 195 -5.28 -5.20 7.58
CA SER A 195 -6.19 -5.03 8.72
C SER A 195 -6.69 -3.59 8.86
N SER A 196 -5.88 -2.58 8.52
CA SER A 196 -6.26 -1.17 8.65
C SER A 196 -7.07 -0.65 7.46
N SER A 197 -6.85 -1.18 6.26
CA SER A 197 -7.49 -0.70 5.02
C SER A 197 -8.66 -1.58 4.57
N ASP A 198 -9.03 -2.60 5.35
CA ASP A 198 -10.18 -3.48 5.11
C ASP A 198 -10.18 -4.14 3.71
N ILE A 199 -8.98 -4.55 3.26
CA ILE A 199 -8.77 -5.10 1.91
C ILE A 199 -9.43 -6.48 1.76
N ILE A 200 -9.40 -7.29 2.83
CA ILE A 200 -10.01 -8.62 2.92
C ILE A 200 -10.54 -8.87 4.34
N ARG A 201 -11.60 -9.66 4.46
CA ARG A 201 -12.19 -10.14 5.72
C ARG A 201 -12.34 -11.66 5.69
N VAL A 202 -12.41 -12.26 6.87
CA VAL A 202 -12.86 -13.66 7.00
C VAL A 202 -14.30 -13.77 6.49
N GLY A 203 -14.56 -14.74 5.64
CA GLY A 203 -15.83 -14.96 4.94
C GLY A 203 -15.91 -14.33 3.55
N ASP A 204 -14.93 -13.51 3.13
CA ASP A 204 -14.88 -13.02 1.76
C ASP A 204 -14.59 -14.16 0.78
N TRP A 205 -15.29 -14.20 -0.35
CA TRP A 205 -14.87 -14.98 -1.49
C TRP A 205 -13.80 -14.21 -2.27
N VAL A 206 -12.60 -14.80 -2.39
CA VAL A 206 -11.46 -14.23 -3.12
C VAL A 206 -10.98 -15.15 -4.24
N GLU A 207 -10.48 -14.56 -5.32
CA GLU A 207 -9.93 -15.28 -6.47
C GLU A 207 -8.54 -14.72 -6.84
N MET A 208 -7.53 -15.60 -6.82
CA MET A 208 -6.14 -15.37 -7.24
C MET A 208 -5.70 -16.50 -8.19
N PRO A 209 -5.97 -16.39 -9.50
CA PRO A 209 -5.66 -17.44 -10.48
C PRO A 209 -4.19 -17.87 -10.47
N GLN A 210 -3.28 -16.92 -10.26
CA GLN A 210 -1.84 -17.16 -10.22
C GLN A 210 -1.38 -18.02 -9.03
N LEU A 211 -2.21 -18.17 -8.00
CA LEU A 211 -1.94 -19.00 -6.82
C LEU A 211 -2.91 -20.19 -6.70
N ASN A 212 -3.76 -20.43 -7.71
CA ASN A 212 -4.86 -21.40 -7.64
C ASN A 212 -5.69 -21.25 -6.35
N ALA A 213 -5.99 -20.01 -5.97
CA ALA A 213 -6.88 -19.73 -4.85
C ALA A 213 -8.21 -19.19 -5.39
N ASP A 214 -9.30 -19.91 -5.13
CA ASP A 214 -10.65 -19.50 -5.52
C ASP A 214 -11.64 -20.07 -4.51
N GLY A 215 -12.04 -19.24 -3.55
CA GLY A 215 -13.00 -19.61 -2.52
C GLY A 215 -12.97 -18.68 -1.31
N ASP A 216 -13.46 -19.17 -0.18
CA ASP A 216 -13.74 -18.35 0.98
C ASP A 216 -12.50 -18.19 1.88
N VAL A 217 -12.26 -16.97 2.34
CA VAL A 217 -11.25 -16.69 3.36
C VAL A 217 -11.72 -17.26 4.69
N ILE A 218 -11.01 -18.26 5.21
CA ILE A 218 -11.37 -18.93 6.47
C ILE A 218 -10.59 -18.39 7.68
N ASP A 219 -9.42 -17.80 7.46
CA ASP A 219 -8.55 -17.31 8.52
C ASP A 219 -7.58 -16.23 8.00
N ILE A 220 -7.30 -15.23 8.82
CA ILE A 220 -6.33 -14.16 8.56
C ILE A 220 -5.38 -14.09 9.76
N ALA A 221 -4.17 -14.60 9.58
CA ALA A 221 -3.10 -14.53 10.57
C ALA A 221 -2.16 -13.34 10.27
N LEU A 222 -1.16 -13.14 11.14
CA LEU A 222 -0.23 -12.01 11.03
C LEU A 222 0.57 -12.01 9.71
N HIS A 223 0.89 -13.17 9.13
CA HIS A 223 1.74 -13.26 7.93
C HIS A 223 1.14 -14.11 6.82
N THR A 224 -0.03 -14.70 7.05
CA THR A 224 -0.70 -15.59 6.11
C THR A 224 -2.21 -15.40 6.14
N VAL A 225 -2.84 -15.70 5.02
CA VAL A 225 -4.29 -15.80 4.85
C VAL A 225 -4.57 -17.20 4.34
N LYS A 226 -5.60 -17.85 4.88
CA LYS A 226 -6.04 -19.16 4.40
C LYS A 226 -7.33 -19.00 3.63
N VAL A 227 -7.34 -19.52 2.40
CA VAL A 227 -8.49 -19.57 1.51
C VAL A 227 -8.89 -21.04 1.35
N GLN A 228 -10.14 -21.36 1.62
CA GLN A 228 -10.70 -22.68 1.32
C GLN A 228 -11.29 -22.66 -0.09
N ASN A 229 -10.71 -23.43 -0.99
CA ASN A 229 -11.17 -23.51 -2.37
C ASN A 229 -12.52 -24.26 -2.48
N TRP A 230 -13.16 -24.16 -3.64
CA TRP A 230 -14.42 -24.86 -3.93
C TRP A 230 -14.33 -26.38 -3.79
N ASP A 231 -13.16 -26.97 -4.10
CA ASP A 231 -12.85 -28.40 -3.91
C ASP A 231 -12.49 -28.76 -2.45
N LYS A 232 -12.67 -27.82 -1.51
CA LYS A 232 -12.40 -27.93 -0.07
C LYS A 232 -10.92 -28.04 0.31
N THR A 233 -9.99 -27.84 -0.62
CA THR A 233 -8.56 -27.68 -0.30
C THR A 233 -8.29 -26.32 0.36
N ILE A 234 -7.15 -26.16 1.04
CA ILE A 234 -6.76 -24.92 1.70
C ILE A 234 -5.49 -24.35 1.05
N THR A 235 -5.61 -23.19 0.42
CA THR A 235 -4.47 -22.41 -0.07
C THR A 235 -4.01 -21.45 1.01
N THR A 236 -2.76 -21.54 1.44
CA THR A 236 -2.14 -20.62 2.41
C THR A 236 -1.31 -19.58 1.67
N ILE A 237 -1.69 -18.32 1.78
CA ILE A 237 -1.14 -17.21 0.99
C ILE A 237 -0.43 -16.23 1.92
N PRO A 238 0.84 -15.87 1.70
CA PRO A 238 1.49 -14.81 2.47
C PRO A 238 0.77 -13.47 2.34
N THR A 239 0.58 -12.73 3.43
CA THR A 239 -0.14 -11.43 3.45
C THR A 239 0.42 -10.43 2.43
N LYS A 240 1.74 -10.39 2.25
CA LYS A 240 2.44 -9.58 1.24
C LYS A 240 1.81 -9.70 -0.16
N ARG A 241 1.35 -10.90 -0.56
CA ARG A 241 0.79 -11.17 -1.89
C ARG A 241 -0.52 -10.40 -2.15
N PHE A 242 -1.34 -10.15 -1.13
CA PHE A 242 -2.58 -9.36 -1.28
C PHE A 242 -2.32 -7.86 -1.47
N ILE A 243 -1.10 -7.39 -1.15
CA ILE A 243 -0.69 -6.00 -1.41
C ILE A 243 -0.03 -5.88 -2.78
N THR A 244 0.78 -6.87 -3.17
CA THR A 244 1.61 -6.78 -4.38
C THR A 244 0.93 -7.30 -5.64
N ASP A 245 0.06 -8.30 -5.52
CA ASP A 245 -0.48 -9.02 -6.66
C ASP A 245 -1.98 -8.70 -6.82
N PRO A 246 -2.49 -8.58 -8.07
CA PRO A 246 -3.91 -8.37 -8.29
C PRO A 246 -4.70 -9.61 -7.86
N PHE A 247 -5.86 -9.37 -7.24
CA PHE A 247 -6.82 -10.39 -6.88
C PHE A 247 -8.24 -9.82 -7.01
N LYS A 248 -9.24 -10.70 -7.11
CA LYS A 248 -10.65 -10.29 -7.06
C LYS A 248 -11.20 -10.57 -5.67
N ASN A 249 -11.88 -9.58 -5.10
CA ASN A 249 -12.72 -9.76 -3.92
C ASN A 249 -14.19 -9.70 -4.36
N TRP A 250 -14.91 -10.80 -4.21
CA TRP A 250 -16.30 -10.91 -4.63
C TRP A 250 -17.29 -10.31 -3.62
N ARG A 251 -16.82 -9.79 -2.47
CA ARG A 251 -17.66 -9.09 -1.48
C ARG A 251 -18.50 -8.00 -2.12
N GLY A 252 -17.92 -7.18 -3.01
CA GLY A 252 -18.65 -6.12 -3.71
C GLY A 252 -19.80 -6.64 -4.59
N MET A 253 -19.71 -7.86 -5.12
CA MET A 253 -20.82 -8.51 -5.84
C MET A 253 -21.85 -9.06 -4.87
N GLN A 254 -21.44 -9.62 -3.72
CA GLN A 254 -22.38 -10.09 -2.70
C GLN A 254 -23.20 -8.94 -2.09
N GLU A 255 -22.56 -7.79 -1.85
CA GLU A 255 -23.19 -6.60 -1.27
C GLU A 255 -24.02 -5.79 -2.28
N SER A 256 -23.78 -5.92 -3.59
CA SER A 256 -24.52 -5.18 -4.61
C SER A 256 -25.99 -5.60 -4.74
N GLY A 257 -26.34 -6.79 -4.24
CA GLY A 257 -27.68 -7.36 -4.38
C GLY A 257 -27.99 -7.93 -5.77
N GLY A 258 -26.99 -8.04 -6.66
CA GLY A 258 -27.19 -8.63 -7.98
C GLY A 258 -25.94 -9.23 -8.62
N ARG A 259 -26.10 -10.43 -9.21
CA ARG A 259 -25.01 -11.14 -9.89
C ARG A 259 -25.16 -11.09 -11.40
N ARG A 260 -24.07 -10.74 -12.09
CA ARG A 260 -24.05 -10.49 -13.54
C ARG A 260 -24.17 -11.77 -14.35
N ILE A 261 -25.14 -11.82 -15.26
CA ILE A 261 -25.18 -12.74 -16.39
C ILE A 261 -24.52 -12.04 -17.59
N LYS A 262 -23.53 -12.70 -18.19
CA LYS A 262 -22.88 -12.25 -19.43
C LYS A 262 -22.60 -13.47 -20.31
N ARG A 263 -23.55 -13.80 -21.19
CA ARG A 263 -23.50 -14.99 -22.06
C ARG A 263 -24.11 -14.65 -23.41
N ALA A 264 -23.64 -15.29 -24.48
CA ALA A 264 -24.12 -15.04 -25.84
C ALA A 264 -24.85 -16.26 -26.42
N LEU A 265 -25.87 -15.99 -27.24
CA LEU A 265 -26.47 -16.93 -28.18
C LEU A 265 -25.80 -16.75 -29.54
N TYR A 266 -25.18 -17.79 -30.07
CA TYR A 266 -24.54 -17.74 -31.37
C TYR A 266 -25.56 -18.06 -32.45
N LEU A 267 -25.88 -17.08 -33.28
CA LEU A 267 -26.90 -17.20 -34.32
C LEU A 267 -26.26 -17.54 -35.67
N ASP A 268 -26.92 -18.41 -36.42
CA ASP A 268 -26.56 -18.68 -37.81
C ASP A 268 -26.84 -17.44 -38.67
N GLN A 269 -25.77 -16.85 -39.20
CA GLN A 269 -25.81 -15.65 -40.02
C GLN A 269 -26.65 -15.82 -41.28
N THR A 270 -26.75 -17.05 -41.82
CA THR A 270 -27.54 -17.33 -43.03
C THR A 270 -29.05 -17.30 -42.77
N SER A 271 -29.48 -17.39 -41.50
CA SER A 271 -30.88 -17.27 -41.11
C SER A 271 -31.36 -15.82 -40.99
N VAL A 272 -30.46 -14.83 -41.08
CA VAL A 272 -30.81 -13.41 -40.95
C VAL A 272 -31.40 -12.87 -42.25
N HIS A 273 -32.62 -12.33 -42.18
CA HIS A 273 -33.31 -11.77 -43.34
C HIS A 273 -34.30 -10.65 -42.94
N PHE A 274 -34.83 -9.95 -43.95
CA PHE A 274 -35.93 -9.01 -43.77
C PHE A 274 -37.24 -9.76 -43.63
N LEU A 275 -38.07 -9.36 -42.67
CA LEU A 275 -39.37 -9.99 -42.44
C LEU A 275 -40.33 -9.68 -43.59
N SER A 276 -41.10 -10.68 -43.98
CA SER A 276 -42.29 -10.52 -44.82
C SER A 276 -43.48 -10.00 -44.00
N ASP A 277 -44.51 -9.48 -44.67
CA ASP A 277 -45.72 -8.97 -43.99
C ASP A 277 -46.45 -10.08 -43.22
N GLU A 278 -46.42 -11.32 -43.72
CA GLU A 278 -46.95 -12.50 -43.03
C GLU A 278 -46.18 -12.81 -41.75
N GLU A 279 -44.84 -12.71 -41.78
CA GLU A 279 -44.01 -12.92 -40.59
C GLU A 279 -44.19 -11.80 -39.57
N ILE A 280 -44.32 -10.55 -40.01
CA ILE A 280 -44.65 -9.41 -39.13
C ILE A 280 -45.99 -9.68 -38.45
N ALA A 281 -47.02 -10.09 -39.20
CA ALA A 281 -48.33 -10.44 -38.65
C ALA A 281 -48.23 -11.60 -37.65
N ARG A 282 -47.40 -12.62 -37.92
CA ARG A 282 -47.14 -13.71 -36.96
C ARG A 282 -46.43 -13.21 -35.71
N LEU A 283 -45.49 -12.28 -35.81
CA LEU A 283 -44.77 -11.74 -34.65
C LEU A 283 -45.66 -10.86 -33.75
N ARG A 284 -46.73 -10.25 -34.28
CA ARG A 284 -47.74 -9.52 -33.48
C ARG A 284 -48.52 -10.41 -32.50
N ARG A 285 -48.40 -11.74 -32.57
CA ARG A 285 -48.94 -12.62 -31.52
C ARG A 285 -48.14 -12.54 -30.20
N PHE A 286 -46.93 -12.00 -30.23
CA PHE A 286 -46.10 -11.83 -29.05
C PHE A 286 -46.44 -10.52 -28.36
N MET A 287 -47.09 -10.62 -27.19
CA MET A 287 -47.45 -9.46 -26.34
C MET A 287 -46.27 -8.49 -26.10
N LEU A 288 -45.04 -9.00 -26.03
CA LEU A 288 -43.84 -8.21 -25.76
C LEU A 288 -43.31 -7.42 -26.98
N LEU A 289 -43.88 -7.59 -28.17
CA LEU A 289 -43.39 -6.99 -29.41
C LEU A 289 -44.31 -5.94 -30.04
N ASP A 290 -45.58 -5.86 -29.64
CA ASP A 290 -46.54 -4.98 -30.32
C ASP A 290 -46.08 -3.53 -30.37
N GLU A 291 -45.75 -2.93 -29.22
CA GLU A 291 -45.27 -1.55 -29.15
C GLU A 291 -43.96 -1.34 -29.93
N TYR A 292 -43.07 -2.33 -29.92
CA TYR A 292 -41.82 -2.27 -30.68
C TYR A 292 -42.09 -2.24 -32.19
N LEU A 293 -42.96 -3.14 -32.67
CA LEU A 293 -43.28 -3.27 -34.09
C LEU A 293 -44.00 -2.02 -34.58
N ASP A 294 -44.94 -1.46 -33.82
CA ASP A 294 -45.66 -0.23 -34.17
C ASP A 294 -44.70 0.96 -34.30
N ARG A 295 -43.83 1.16 -33.31
CA ARG A 295 -42.82 2.22 -33.36
C ARG A 295 -41.85 2.03 -34.52
N LYS A 296 -41.43 0.78 -34.81
CA LYS A 296 -40.51 0.49 -35.90
C LYS A 296 -41.15 0.71 -37.25
N ASP A 297 -42.40 0.31 -37.42
CA ASP A 297 -43.14 0.54 -38.66
C ASP A 297 -43.23 2.04 -38.95
N GLN A 298 -43.59 2.87 -37.96
CA GLN A 298 -43.62 4.32 -38.12
C GLN A 298 -42.24 4.92 -38.50
N GLU A 299 -41.16 4.52 -37.81
CA GLU A 299 -39.79 4.99 -38.12
C GLU A 299 -39.39 4.65 -39.57
N LEU A 300 -39.74 3.45 -40.03
CA LEU A 300 -39.41 2.96 -41.37
C LEU A 300 -40.25 3.66 -42.44
N GLN A 301 -41.54 3.89 -42.18
CA GLN A 301 -42.42 4.64 -43.07
C GLN A 301 -41.92 6.09 -43.24
N ASP A 302 -41.57 6.78 -42.15
CA ASP A 302 -41.04 8.14 -42.21
C ASP A 302 -39.75 8.23 -43.04
N TRP A 303 -38.87 7.24 -42.93
CA TRP A 303 -37.65 7.15 -43.74
C TRP A 303 -37.95 6.86 -45.20
N ASN A 304 -38.80 5.86 -45.48
CA ASN A 304 -39.09 5.40 -46.82
C ASN A 304 -39.87 6.45 -47.63
N THR A 305 -40.76 7.22 -46.99
CA THR A 305 -41.44 8.36 -47.62
C THR A 305 -40.44 9.44 -48.05
N LYS A 306 -39.52 9.83 -47.16
CA LYS A 306 -38.46 10.79 -47.49
C LYS A 306 -37.55 10.27 -48.61
N LEU A 307 -37.24 8.97 -48.61
CA LEU A 307 -36.46 8.34 -49.68
C LEU A 307 -37.13 8.47 -51.06
N ALA A 308 -38.46 8.29 -51.10
CA ALA A 308 -39.25 8.45 -52.31
C ALA A 308 -39.25 9.90 -52.82
N GLU A 309 -39.27 10.88 -51.92
CA GLU A 309 -39.15 12.31 -52.26
C GLU A 309 -37.79 12.65 -52.90
N TYR A 310 -36.72 11.93 -52.54
CA TYR A 310 -35.40 12.07 -53.14
C TYR A 310 -35.21 11.30 -54.45
N GLY A 311 -36.23 10.55 -54.92
CA GLY A 311 -36.18 9.78 -56.17
C GLY A 311 -35.12 8.66 -56.18
N LYS A 312 -34.77 8.13 -55.01
CA LYS A 312 -33.74 7.08 -54.88
C LYS A 312 -34.31 5.67 -55.09
N ASP A 313 -33.45 4.76 -55.52
CA ASP A 313 -33.78 3.36 -55.80
C ASP A 313 -34.42 2.65 -54.58
N PRO A 314 -35.50 1.86 -54.78
CA PRO A 314 -36.16 1.05 -53.74
C PRO A 314 -35.25 0.13 -52.93
N VAL A 315 -34.05 -0.23 -53.43
CA VAL A 315 -33.05 -1.01 -52.67
C VAL A 315 -32.62 -0.33 -51.37
N ASN A 316 -32.77 1.00 -51.27
CA ASN A 316 -32.43 1.77 -50.08
C ASN A 316 -33.56 1.84 -49.04
N THR A 317 -34.68 1.15 -49.28
CA THR A 317 -35.76 1.06 -48.32
C THR A 317 -35.30 0.32 -47.07
N ARG A 318 -35.60 0.86 -45.90
CA ARG A 318 -35.35 0.17 -44.64
C ARG A 318 -36.53 -0.74 -44.34
N ARG A 319 -36.24 -1.96 -43.89
CA ARG A 319 -37.23 -2.99 -43.55
C ARG A 319 -36.89 -3.60 -42.19
N ILE A 320 -37.88 -4.17 -41.51
CA ILE A 320 -37.69 -4.86 -40.24
C ILE A 320 -36.93 -6.16 -40.49
N THR A 321 -35.94 -6.47 -39.65
CA THR A 321 -35.21 -7.74 -39.70
C THR A 321 -35.67 -8.67 -38.59
N ASN A 322 -35.58 -9.97 -38.86
CA ASN A 322 -35.91 -10.99 -37.87
C ASN A 322 -35.01 -10.91 -36.63
N ILE A 323 -33.70 -10.73 -36.82
CA ILE A 323 -32.73 -10.56 -35.73
C ILE A 323 -32.93 -9.27 -34.92
N GLY A 324 -33.36 -8.18 -35.58
CA GLY A 324 -33.71 -6.93 -34.90
C GLY A 324 -34.91 -7.12 -33.98
N SER A 325 -35.93 -7.84 -34.47
CA SER A 325 -37.15 -8.17 -33.72
C SER A 325 -36.87 -9.14 -32.58
N PHE A 326 -36.06 -10.17 -32.80
CA PHE A 326 -35.67 -11.10 -31.74
C PHE A 326 -34.90 -10.38 -30.62
N ARG A 327 -33.94 -9.52 -30.98
CA ARG A 327 -33.19 -8.72 -29.98
C ARG A 327 -34.11 -7.84 -29.13
N ALA A 328 -35.11 -7.20 -29.75
CA ALA A 328 -36.10 -6.40 -29.03
C ALA A 328 -36.98 -7.27 -28.13
N TYR A 329 -37.41 -8.44 -28.61
CA TYR A 329 -38.15 -9.41 -27.81
C TYR A 329 -37.36 -9.84 -26.58
N VAL A 330 -36.08 -10.21 -26.73
CA VAL A 330 -35.24 -10.62 -25.59
C VAL A 330 -35.08 -9.48 -24.59
N GLU A 331 -34.88 -8.24 -25.06
CA GLU A 331 -34.81 -7.09 -24.15
C GLU A 331 -36.11 -6.93 -23.35
N HIS A 332 -37.27 -6.96 -24.01
CA HIS A 332 -38.57 -6.86 -23.34
C HIS A 332 -38.84 -8.05 -22.42
N TYR A 333 -38.47 -9.27 -22.80
CA TYR A 333 -38.57 -10.46 -21.97
C TYR A 333 -37.77 -10.31 -20.67
N LEU A 334 -36.53 -9.83 -20.74
CA LEU A 334 -35.70 -9.60 -19.56
C LEU A 334 -36.22 -8.44 -18.70
N ARG A 335 -36.79 -7.39 -19.30
CA ARG A 335 -37.40 -6.26 -18.56
C ARG A 335 -38.66 -6.64 -17.79
N HIS A 336 -39.37 -7.67 -18.23
CA HIS A 336 -40.53 -8.22 -17.55
C HIS A 336 -40.21 -9.42 -16.65
N ASN A 337 -38.95 -9.87 -16.62
CA ASN A 337 -38.55 -11.00 -15.80
C ASN A 337 -38.36 -10.57 -14.33
N PRO A 338 -39.13 -11.12 -13.37
CA PRO A 338 -39.05 -10.72 -11.96
C PRO A 338 -37.72 -11.10 -11.30
N ASN A 339 -36.97 -12.05 -11.87
CA ASN A 339 -35.68 -12.51 -11.36
C ASN A 339 -34.48 -11.69 -11.87
N ILE A 340 -34.73 -10.70 -12.74
CA ILE A 340 -33.72 -9.77 -13.26
C ILE A 340 -33.80 -8.44 -12.51
N HIS A 341 -32.63 -7.91 -12.16
CA HIS A 341 -32.48 -6.67 -11.43
C HIS A 341 -32.70 -5.47 -12.37
N GLN A 342 -33.92 -4.93 -12.38
CA GLN A 342 -34.36 -3.92 -13.36
C GLN A 342 -33.64 -2.56 -13.25
N ASN A 343 -33.08 -2.24 -12.09
CA ASN A 343 -32.35 -0.99 -11.87
C ASN A 343 -30.83 -1.08 -12.19
N MET A 344 -30.35 -2.23 -12.66
CA MET A 344 -28.97 -2.42 -13.10
C MET A 344 -28.89 -2.44 -14.63
N THR A 345 -27.67 -2.40 -15.18
CA THR A 345 -27.46 -2.45 -16.62
C THR A 345 -28.08 -3.71 -17.23
N LEU A 346 -28.98 -3.51 -18.18
CA LEU A 346 -29.60 -4.56 -19.00
C LEU A 346 -29.37 -4.18 -20.47
N LEU A 347 -28.64 -5.03 -21.18
CA LEU A 347 -28.31 -4.86 -22.59
C LEU A 347 -28.48 -6.19 -23.31
N VAL A 348 -29.11 -6.14 -24.49
CA VAL A 348 -29.11 -7.23 -25.46
C VAL A 348 -28.50 -6.67 -26.73
N ARG A 349 -27.32 -7.16 -27.11
CA ARG A 349 -26.53 -6.58 -28.20
C ARG A 349 -25.87 -7.63 -29.07
N GLN A 350 -25.66 -7.28 -30.33
CA GLN A 350 -24.86 -8.09 -31.24
C GLN A 350 -23.38 -7.75 -31.06
N LEU A 351 -22.54 -8.78 -31.02
CA LEU A 351 -21.08 -8.63 -31.11
C LEU A 351 -20.62 -8.80 -32.56
N SER A 352 -19.33 -8.59 -32.82
CA SER A 352 -18.76 -8.84 -34.15
C SER A 352 -19.05 -10.28 -34.60
N PRO A 353 -19.42 -10.51 -35.87
CA PRO A 353 -19.54 -11.85 -36.42
C PRO A 353 -18.26 -12.66 -36.24
N THR A 354 -18.42 -13.96 -36.01
CA THR A 354 -17.32 -14.91 -35.82
C THR A 354 -17.47 -16.10 -36.76
N ALA A 355 -16.46 -16.97 -36.81
CA ALA A 355 -16.58 -18.26 -37.51
C ALA A 355 -17.70 -19.13 -36.93
N ASP A 356 -18.04 -18.92 -35.66
CA ASP A 356 -19.05 -19.67 -34.92
C ASP A 356 -20.44 -18.98 -34.95
N GLY A 357 -20.67 -18.12 -35.95
CA GLY A 357 -21.91 -17.37 -36.10
C GLY A 357 -21.87 -15.95 -35.53
N LEU A 358 -23.04 -15.33 -35.42
CA LEU A 358 -23.25 -13.96 -34.92
C LEU A 358 -23.67 -13.99 -33.44
N PRO A 359 -22.80 -13.56 -32.50
CA PRO A 359 -23.14 -13.62 -31.08
C PRO A 359 -24.14 -12.52 -30.70
N LEU A 360 -25.27 -12.93 -30.13
CA LEU A 360 -26.21 -12.05 -29.42
C LEU A 360 -25.92 -12.14 -27.92
N GLU A 361 -25.21 -11.16 -27.38
CA GLU A 361 -24.84 -11.09 -25.96
C GLU A 361 -26.01 -10.59 -25.12
N ILE A 362 -26.36 -11.38 -24.11
CA ILE A 362 -27.26 -11.02 -23.02
C ILE A 362 -26.39 -10.58 -21.84
N TYR A 363 -26.49 -9.30 -21.51
CA TYR A 363 -25.82 -8.68 -20.38
C TYR A 363 -26.87 -8.13 -19.42
N CYS A 364 -27.05 -8.78 -18.28
CA CYS A 364 -27.98 -8.33 -17.25
C CYS A 364 -27.50 -8.76 -15.87
N PHE A 365 -28.22 -8.35 -14.83
CA PHE A 365 -27.97 -8.79 -13.47
C PHE A 365 -29.20 -9.51 -12.94
N THR A 366 -28.99 -10.62 -12.25
CA THR A 366 -30.04 -11.26 -11.45
C THR A 366 -30.31 -10.41 -10.21
N ASN A 367 -31.52 -10.50 -9.65
CA ASN A 367 -31.90 -9.83 -8.40
C ASN A 367 -31.43 -10.57 -7.13
N THR A 368 -30.55 -11.56 -7.30
CA THR A 368 -30.03 -12.41 -6.23
C THR A 368 -28.54 -12.65 -6.44
N VAL A 369 -27.84 -12.96 -5.36
CA VAL A 369 -26.42 -13.32 -5.37
C VAL A 369 -26.20 -14.80 -5.03
N ALA A 370 -27.26 -15.50 -4.59
CA ALA A 370 -27.21 -16.91 -4.22
C ALA A 370 -26.87 -17.78 -5.44
N TRP A 371 -25.79 -18.55 -5.34
CA TRP A 371 -25.21 -19.25 -6.49
C TRP A 371 -26.21 -20.20 -7.17
N ASN A 372 -26.86 -21.09 -6.41
CA ASN A 372 -27.81 -22.04 -7.00
C ASN A 372 -28.96 -21.36 -7.74
N ALA A 373 -29.53 -20.29 -7.18
CA ALA A 373 -30.61 -19.54 -7.81
C ALA A 373 -30.12 -18.81 -9.07
N TYR A 374 -28.92 -18.20 -9.01
CA TYR A 374 -28.30 -17.56 -10.16
C TYR A 374 -28.13 -18.51 -11.35
N GLU A 375 -27.62 -19.73 -11.13
CA GLU A 375 -27.44 -20.72 -12.21
C GLU A 375 -28.78 -21.22 -12.78
N GLY A 376 -29.80 -21.38 -11.92
CA GLY A 376 -31.16 -21.72 -12.34
C GLY A 376 -31.76 -20.64 -13.24
N ILE A 377 -31.76 -19.39 -12.78
CA ILE A 377 -32.27 -18.24 -13.55
C ILE A 377 -31.56 -18.12 -14.90
N GLN A 378 -30.23 -18.27 -14.92
CA GLN A 378 -29.47 -18.21 -16.15
C GLN A 378 -29.85 -19.35 -17.10
N SER A 379 -30.02 -20.57 -16.61
CA SER A 379 -30.42 -21.73 -17.42
C SER A 379 -31.82 -21.52 -18.00
N ASP A 380 -32.81 -21.17 -17.17
CA ASP A 380 -34.20 -20.95 -17.58
C ASP A 380 -34.33 -19.89 -18.68
N ILE A 381 -33.56 -18.78 -18.57
CA ILE A 381 -33.53 -17.74 -19.59
C ILE A 381 -33.03 -18.32 -20.92
N PHE A 382 -31.91 -19.03 -20.91
CA PHE A 382 -31.32 -19.53 -22.14
C PHE A 382 -32.12 -20.68 -22.76
N ASP A 383 -32.74 -21.54 -21.95
CA ASP A 383 -33.64 -22.59 -22.42
C ASP A 383 -34.83 -22.01 -23.18
N HIS A 384 -35.48 -20.98 -22.62
CA HIS A 384 -36.57 -20.26 -23.28
C HIS A 384 -36.12 -19.58 -24.57
N LEU A 385 -34.99 -18.87 -24.53
CA LEU A 385 -34.49 -18.13 -25.69
C LEU A 385 -34.09 -19.07 -26.84
N LEU A 386 -33.52 -20.23 -26.55
CA LEU A 386 -33.19 -21.25 -27.55
C LEU A 386 -34.46 -21.86 -28.16
N ALA A 387 -35.45 -22.17 -27.32
CA ALA A 387 -36.70 -22.80 -27.77
C ALA A 387 -37.56 -21.86 -28.63
N ILE A 388 -37.59 -20.56 -28.32
CA ILE A 388 -38.41 -19.59 -29.04
C ILE A 388 -37.75 -19.04 -30.31
N LEU A 389 -36.43 -19.22 -30.46
CA LEU A 389 -35.66 -18.71 -31.59
C LEU A 389 -36.26 -19.06 -32.98
N PRO A 390 -36.73 -20.30 -33.23
CA PRO A 390 -37.30 -20.67 -34.53
C PRO A 390 -38.57 -19.90 -34.91
N GLU A 391 -39.32 -19.36 -33.93
CA GLU A 391 -40.52 -18.56 -34.21
C GLU A 391 -40.19 -17.21 -34.88
N PHE A 392 -38.93 -16.78 -34.77
CA PHE A 392 -38.36 -15.63 -35.47
C PHE A 392 -37.70 -16.03 -36.80
N GLY A 393 -37.79 -17.29 -37.23
CA GLY A 393 -37.09 -17.78 -38.42
C GLY A 393 -35.56 -17.75 -38.27
N LEU A 394 -35.06 -17.67 -37.03
CA LEU A 394 -33.64 -17.68 -36.71
C LEU A 394 -33.20 -19.09 -36.31
N ARG A 395 -31.92 -19.39 -36.52
CA ARG A 395 -31.30 -20.65 -36.09
C ARG A 395 -30.08 -20.39 -35.22
N VAL A 396 -29.82 -21.31 -34.30
CA VAL A 396 -28.56 -21.34 -33.54
C VAL A 396 -27.47 -21.86 -34.47
N PHE A 397 -26.29 -21.26 -34.42
CA PHE A 397 -25.12 -21.81 -35.09
C PHE A 397 -24.66 -23.09 -34.37
N GLN A 398 -24.38 -24.13 -35.14
CA GLN A 398 -23.76 -25.35 -34.65
C GLN A 398 -22.70 -25.82 -35.64
N HIS A 399 -21.58 -26.33 -35.15
CA HIS A 399 -20.65 -27.07 -36.01
C HIS A 399 -21.30 -28.39 -36.45
N PRO A 400 -21.00 -28.87 -37.67
CA PRO A 400 -21.42 -30.20 -38.08
C PRO A 400 -20.98 -31.23 -37.04
N SER A 401 -21.94 -31.97 -36.50
CA SER A 401 -21.69 -33.03 -35.55
C SER A 401 -21.40 -34.35 -36.27
N GLY A 402 -20.92 -35.34 -35.53
CA GLY A 402 -20.80 -36.69 -36.06
C GLY A 402 -22.14 -37.32 -36.48
N ALA A 403 -23.28 -36.79 -36.06
CA ALA A 403 -24.61 -37.23 -36.49
C ALA A 403 -24.96 -36.65 -37.86
N ASP A 404 -24.75 -35.34 -38.07
CA ASP A 404 -24.97 -34.66 -39.35
C ASP A 404 -24.13 -35.29 -40.47
N MET A 405 -22.88 -35.65 -40.17
CA MET A 405 -21.99 -36.34 -41.12
C MET A 405 -22.46 -37.76 -41.46
N ARG A 406 -23.18 -38.45 -40.56
CA ARG A 406 -23.76 -39.77 -40.83
C ARG A 406 -25.00 -39.68 -41.70
N GLU A 407 -25.82 -38.64 -41.53
CA GLU A 407 -26.97 -38.37 -42.40
C GLU A 407 -26.56 -38.05 -43.85
N LEU A 408 -25.32 -37.58 -44.07
CA LEU A 408 -24.75 -37.39 -45.41
C LEU A 408 -24.29 -38.70 -46.08
N ARG A 409 -24.08 -39.78 -45.33
CA ARG A 409 -23.53 -41.06 -45.84
C ARG A 409 -24.40 -41.76 -46.90
N PRO A 410 -25.74 -41.83 -46.80
CA PRO A 410 -26.59 -42.47 -47.82
C PRO A 410 -26.45 -41.79 -49.19
N ASN A 411 -26.26 -40.47 -49.23
CA ASN A 411 -26.14 -39.69 -50.46
C ASN A 411 -24.78 -39.83 -51.14
N LEU A 412 -23.73 -40.22 -50.40
CA LEU A 412 -22.38 -40.43 -50.95
C LEU A 412 -22.20 -41.82 -51.58
N VAL A 413 -22.95 -42.84 -51.10
CA VAL A 413 -22.85 -44.22 -51.61
C VAL A 413 -23.81 -44.46 -52.79
N ALA A 414 -24.88 -43.66 -52.93
CA ALA A 414 -25.83 -43.76 -54.04
C ALA A 414 -25.36 -43.13 -55.36
N HIS A 415 -24.12 -42.62 -55.44
CA HIS A 415 -23.50 -42.08 -56.64
C HIS A 415 -22.20 -42.84 -56.98
N ASP A 416 -22.32 -44.15 -57.19
CA ASP A 416 -21.34 -44.89 -58.00
C ASP A 416 -21.83 -44.82 -59.46
N PRO A 417 -21.13 -44.13 -60.38
CA PRO A 417 -21.50 -44.11 -61.79
C PRO A 417 -21.09 -45.44 -62.45
N ALA A 418 -22.03 -46.07 -63.16
CA ALA A 418 -21.74 -47.12 -64.14
C ALA A 418 -21.17 -46.53 -65.43
#